data_AF-A0A914JIY1-F1
#
_entry.id   AF-A0A914JIY1-F1
#
_cell.length_a   1.000
_cell.length_b   1.000
_cell.length_c   1.000
_cell.angle_alpha   90.00
_cell.angle_beta   90.00
_cell.angle_gamma   90.00
#
_symmetry.space_group_name_H-M   'P 1'
#
loop_
_entity.id
_entity.type
_entity.pdbx_description
1 polymer ?
#
loop_
_entity_poly.entity_id
_entity_poly.type
_entity_poly.pdbx_seq_one_letter_code
_entity_poly.pdbx_strand_id
1 'polypeptide(L)'
;MRDQCNDDVLIVISRADNVIYTSVGATAGKFLTPTVILETDKKILPKLENQQFFEAASEMILTYQDVLQGKPLTQVAAEKHWYSPLPLWAVYAIGGGILLLFVLLTASIVCCVLQRKRRREYTVGRVNYNTRM
;
A
#
# COMPACT_ATOMS: atom_id res chain seq x y z
N MET A 1 12.48 -26.91 -22.97
CA MET A 1 11.72 -25.77 -22.41
C MET A 1 11.01 -26.17 -21.12
N ARG A 2 11.73 -26.62 -20.09
CA ARG A 2 11.17 -26.95 -18.76
C ARG A 2 11.91 -26.25 -17.61
N ASP A 3 12.83 -25.36 -17.95
CA ASP A 3 13.78 -24.76 -17.00
C ASP A 3 13.33 -23.40 -16.47
N GLN A 4 12.25 -22.84 -17.01
CA GLN A 4 11.75 -21.51 -16.64
C GLN A 4 10.93 -21.47 -15.35
N CYS A 5 10.60 -22.63 -14.75
CA CYS A 5 9.85 -22.70 -13.50
C CYS A 5 10.67 -23.29 -12.34
N ASN A 6 11.98 -23.47 -12.54
CA ASN A 6 12.83 -24.06 -11.52
C ASN A 6 13.12 -23.07 -10.38
N ASP A 7 12.98 -21.77 -10.62
CA ASP A 7 13.13 -20.67 -9.67
C ASP A 7 11.79 -20.14 -9.13
N ASP A 8 10.66 -20.64 -9.63
CA ASP A 8 9.33 -20.18 -9.23
C ASP A 8 8.87 -20.76 -7.88
N VAL A 9 8.05 -19.98 -7.18
CA VAL A 9 7.33 -20.38 -5.97
C VAL A 9 5.85 -20.08 -6.16
N LEU A 10 5.01 -21.12 -6.08
CA LEU A 10 3.57 -21.00 -6.14
C LEU A 10 2.99 -21.17 -4.73
N ILE A 11 2.29 -20.14 -4.25
CA ILE A 11 1.56 -20.15 -2.98
C ILE A 11 0.07 -20.12 -3.31
N VAL A 12 -0.68 -21.09 -2.80
CA VAL A 12 -2.13 -21.19 -2.95
C VAL A 12 -2.76 -21.18 -1.56
N ILE A 13 -3.71 -20.28 -1.35
CA ILE A 13 -4.46 -20.18 -0.09
C ILE A 13 -5.93 -20.43 -0.41
N SER A 14 -6.51 -21.50 0.15
CA SER A 14 -7.94 -21.77 0.06
C SER A 14 -8.66 -21.19 1.26
N ARG A 15 -9.56 -20.23 1.01
CA ARG A 15 -10.44 -19.67 2.05
C ARG A 15 -11.49 -20.67 2.54
N ALA A 16 -11.99 -21.53 1.65
CA ALA A 16 -13.02 -22.50 1.99
C ALA A 16 -12.49 -23.59 2.93
N ASP A 17 -11.26 -24.03 2.67
CA ASP A 17 -10.66 -25.16 3.37
C ASP A 17 -9.72 -24.71 4.50
N ASN A 18 -9.41 -23.41 4.59
CA ASN A 18 -8.39 -22.85 5.49
C ASN A 18 -7.02 -23.55 5.36
N VAL A 19 -6.63 -23.88 4.13
CA VAL A 19 -5.37 -24.58 3.83
C VAL A 19 -4.45 -23.70 2.99
N ILE A 20 -3.14 -23.83 3.23
CA ILE A 20 -2.09 -23.26 2.39
C ILE A 20 -1.38 -24.41 1.68
N TYR A 21 -1.11 -24.23 0.39
CA TYR A 21 -0.26 -25.10 -0.40
C TYR A 21 0.87 -24.31 -1.00
N THR A 22 2.09 -24.82 -0.85
CA THR A 22 3.29 -24.21 -1.42
C THR A 22 3.98 -25.21 -2.34
N SER A 23 4.19 -24.83 -3.59
CA SER A 23 5.00 -25.58 -4.56
C SER A 23 6.22 -24.75 -4.93
N VAL A 24 7.39 -25.39 -4.95
CA VAL A 24 8.67 -24.71 -5.13
C VAL A 24 9.46 -25.41 -6.24
N GLY A 25 10.02 -24.62 -7.17
CA GLY A 25 10.91 -25.12 -8.21
C GLY A 25 12.25 -25.65 -7.66
N ALA A 26 12.96 -26.45 -8.43
CA ALA A 26 14.17 -27.14 -7.99
C ALA A 26 15.31 -26.21 -7.53
N THR A 27 15.42 -25.01 -8.10
CA THR A 27 16.42 -23.99 -7.74
C THR A 27 16.02 -23.27 -6.47
N ALA A 28 14.77 -22.80 -6.38
CA ALA A 28 14.25 -22.14 -5.18
C ALA A 28 14.20 -23.09 -3.97
N GLY A 29 13.94 -24.38 -4.20
CA GLY A 29 13.88 -25.43 -3.16
C GLY A 29 15.21 -25.72 -2.47
N LYS A 30 16.33 -25.23 -3.02
CA LYS A 30 17.63 -25.26 -2.33
C LYS A 30 17.67 -24.34 -1.10
N PHE A 31 16.85 -23.29 -1.12
CA PHE A 31 16.75 -22.29 -0.05
C PHE A 31 15.45 -22.47 0.74
N LEU A 32 14.32 -22.64 0.04
CA LEU A 32 13.01 -22.91 0.62
C LEU A 32 12.84 -24.42 0.83
N THR A 33 13.57 -24.94 1.82
CA THR A 33 13.48 -26.35 2.18
C THR A 33 12.10 -26.67 2.79
N PRO A 34 11.68 -27.95 2.79
CA PRO A 34 10.41 -28.35 3.42
C PRO A 34 10.28 -27.92 4.89
N THR A 35 11.40 -27.81 5.61
CA THR A 35 11.42 -27.32 6.99
C THR A 35 11.08 -25.83 7.08
N VAL A 36 11.66 -25.01 6.19
CA VAL A 36 11.34 -23.56 6.12
C VAL A 36 9.87 -23.36 5.80
N ILE A 37 9.34 -24.10 4.83
CA ILE A 37 7.94 -24.02 4.43
C ILE A 37 7.04 -24.37 5.63
N LEU A 38 7.30 -25.50 6.29
CA LEU A 38 6.51 -25.96 7.45
C LEU A 38 6.56 -24.98 8.63
N GLU A 39 7.72 -24.40 8.93
CA GLU A 39 7.85 -23.39 10.00
C GLU A 39 7.10 -22.10 9.66
N THR A 40 7.16 -21.69 8.39
CA THR A 40 6.41 -20.53 7.90
C THR A 40 4.91 -20.81 8.01
N ASP A 41 4.43 -21.96 7.53
CA ASP A 41 3.01 -22.34 7.58
C ASP A 41 2.47 -22.33 9.02
N LYS A 42 3.23 -22.88 9.98
CA LYS A 42 2.87 -22.84 11.41
C LYS A 42 2.73 -21.42 11.95
N LYS A 43 3.59 -20.49 11.51
CA LYS A 43 3.53 -19.08 11.92
C LYS A 43 2.28 -18.39 11.36
N ILE A 44 1.86 -18.76 10.15
CA ILE A 44 0.77 -18.11 9.43
C ILE A 44 -0.60 -18.70 9.77
N LEU A 45 -0.66 -19.97 10.18
CA LEU A 45 -1.91 -20.69 10.50
C LEU A 45 -2.89 -19.89 11.38
N PRO A 46 -2.45 -19.25 12.49
CA PRO A 46 -3.34 -18.45 13.34
C PRO A 46 -3.96 -17.24 12.62
N LYS A 47 -3.27 -16.68 11.61
CA LYS A 47 -3.79 -15.56 10.81
C LYS A 47 -4.86 -16.02 9.83
N LEU A 48 -4.76 -17.24 9.31
CA LEU A 48 -5.80 -17.86 8.50
C LEU A 48 -7.06 -18.16 9.31
N GLU A 49 -6.89 -18.68 10.53
CA GLU A 49 -8.00 -18.91 11.46
C GLU A 49 -8.77 -17.60 11.78
N ASN A 50 -8.03 -16.49 11.90
CA ASN A 50 -8.61 -15.15 12.11
C ASN A 50 -9.14 -14.47 10.82
N GLN A 51 -9.21 -15.20 9.70
CA GLN A 51 -9.64 -14.69 8.39
C GLN A 51 -8.77 -13.54 7.83
N GLN A 52 -7.54 -13.39 8.31
CA GLN A 52 -6.59 -12.38 7.88
C GLN A 52 -5.77 -12.88 6.68
N PHE A 53 -6.44 -13.29 5.60
CA PHE A 53 -5.80 -13.95 4.43
C PHE A 53 -4.75 -13.09 3.73
N PHE A 54 -5.01 -11.79 3.59
CA PHE A 54 -4.06 -10.87 2.96
C PHE A 54 -2.79 -10.68 3.80
N GLU A 55 -2.96 -10.54 5.12
CA GLU A 55 -1.85 -10.42 6.05
C GLU A 55 -1.03 -11.71 6.06
N ALA A 56 -1.70 -12.86 6.11
CA ALA A 56 -1.10 -14.19 5.99
C ALA A 56 -0.27 -14.33 4.70
N ALA A 57 -0.85 -14.01 3.55
CA ALA A 57 -0.16 -14.08 2.25
C ALA A 57 1.05 -13.13 2.21
N SER A 58 0.88 -11.88 2.67
CA SER A 58 1.96 -10.89 2.67
C SER A 58 3.14 -11.32 3.53
N GLU A 59 2.87 -11.86 4.72
CA GLU A 59 3.91 -12.31 5.64
C GLU A 59 4.64 -13.54 5.11
N MET A 60 3.93 -14.44 4.44
CA MET A 60 4.52 -15.60 3.75
C MET A 60 5.47 -15.18 2.63
N ILE A 61 5.04 -14.25 1.77
CA ILE A 61 5.86 -13.70 0.69
C ILE A 61 7.12 -13.02 1.24
N LEU A 62 6.97 -12.17 2.26
CA LEU A 62 8.12 -11.49 2.88
C LEU A 62 9.08 -12.48 3.53
N THR A 63 8.57 -13.49 4.22
CA THR A 63 9.41 -14.52 4.85
C THR A 63 10.19 -15.31 3.80
N TYR A 64 9.55 -15.71 2.70
CA TYR A 64 10.23 -16.41 1.61
C TYR A 64 11.24 -15.52 0.89
N GLN A 65 10.93 -14.24 0.69
CA GLN A 65 11.85 -13.26 0.12
C GLN A 65 13.12 -13.16 0.97
N ASP A 66 12.98 -13.03 2.30
CA ASP A 66 14.13 -12.92 3.20
C ASP A 66 14.99 -14.20 3.20
N VAL A 67 14.36 -15.38 3.20
CA VAL A 67 15.09 -16.66 3.11
C VAL A 67 15.82 -16.79 1.77
N LEU A 68 15.19 -16.40 0.66
CA LEU A 68 15.82 -16.39 -0.65
C LEU A 68 16.98 -15.39 -0.75
N GLN A 69 16.96 -14.32 0.03
CA GLN A 69 18.07 -13.37 0.18
C GLN A 69 19.19 -13.89 1.10
N GLY A 70 19.04 -15.09 1.66
CA GLY A 70 20.03 -15.71 2.55
C GLY A 70 19.96 -15.23 4.01
N LYS A 71 18.88 -14.53 4.40
CA LYS A 71 18.67 -14.15 5.80
C LYS A 71 18.14 -15.34 6.60
N PRO A 72 18.63 -15.57 7.83
CA PRO A 72 18.12 -16.63 8.70
C PRO A 72 16.70 -16.30 9.19
N LEU A 73 15.85 -17.33 9.29
CA LEU A 73 14.46 -17.24 9.77
C LEU A 73 14.30 -16.54 11.14
N THR A 74 15.33 -16.61 11.99
CA THR A 74 15.36 -15.97 13.31
C THR A 74 15.45 -14.44 13.25
N GLN A 75 16.00 -13.87 12.18
CA GLN A 75 16.04 -12.41 11.96
C GLN A 75 14.75 -11.89 11.32
N VAL A 76 14.08 -12.70 10.49
CA VAL A 76 12.78 -12.36 9.86
C VAL A 76 11.68 -12.13 10.90
N ALA A 77 11.71 -12.85 12.02
CA ALA A 77 10.78 -12.63 13.12
C ALA A 77 11.03 -11.31 13.87
N ALA A 78 12.26 -10.78 13.82
CA ALA A 78 12.68 -9.58 14.55
C ALA A 78 12.60 -8.30 13.69
N GLU A 79 12.83 -8.41 12.38
CA GLU A 79 12.73 -7.29 11.45
C GLU A 79 11.29 -7.06 11.01
N LYS A 80 10.49 -6.44 11.88
CA LYS A 80 9.20 -5.86 11.51
C LYS A 80 9.45 -4.80 10.43
N HIS A 81 9.39 -5.20 9.16
CA HIS A 81 9.58 -4.31 8.02
C HIS A 81 8.65 -3.10 8.14
N TRP A 82 9.23 -1.89 8.15
CA TRP A 82 8.51 -0.62 8.28
C TRP A 82 7.57 -0.34 7.10
N TYR A 83 7.74 -1.05 5.99
CA TYR A 83 6.88 -1.09 4.81
C TYR A 83 5.94 -2.30 4.79
N SER A 84 5.61 -2.87 5.96
CA SER A 84 4.45 -3.76 6.09
C SER A 84 3.28 -3.18 5.29
N PRO A 85 2.54 -3.99 4.51
CA PRO A 85 1.54 -3.47 3.59
C PRO A 85 0.64 -2.50 4.35
N LEU A 86 0.66 -1.23 3.94
CA LEU A 86 -0.09 -0.18 4.62
C LEU A 86 -1.53 -0.68 4.72
N PRO A 87 -2.09 -0.75 5.93
CA PRO A 87 -3.43 -1.29 6.09
C PRO A 87 -4.38 -0.44 5.25
N LEU A 88 -5.37 -1.07 4.61
CA LEU A 88 -6.20 -0.42 3.58
C LEU A 88 -6.81 0.90 4.07
N TRP A 89 -7.17 0.99 5.35
CA TRP A 89 -7.68 2.22 5.97
C TRP A 89 -6.68 3.39 5.88
N ALA A 90 -5.38 3.13 6.02
CA ALA A 90 -4.34 4.15 5.91
C ALA A 90 -4.20 4.64 4.47
N VAL A 91 -4.32 3.74 3.49
CA VAL A 91 -4.30 4.10 2.06
C VAL A 91 -5.50 5.00 1.73
N TYR A 92 -6.70 4.65 2.21
CA TYR A 92 -7.88 5.48 2.03
C TYR A 92 -7.77 6.84 2.75
N ALA A 93 -7.22 6.86 3.96
CA ALA A 93 -7.04 8.10 4.72
C ALA A 93 -6.05 9.06 4.04
N ILE A 94 -4.91 8.54 3.57
CA ILE A 94 -3.89 9.33 2.86
C ILE A 94 -4.43 9.81 1.51
N GLY A 95 -5.06 8.91 0.73
CA GLY A 95 -5.64 9.26 -0.56
C GLY A 95 -6.75 10.30 -0.44
N GLY A 96 -7.66 10.15 0.52
CA GLY A 96 -8.73 11.11 0.80
C GLY A 96 -8.18 12.47 1.26
N GLY A 97 -7.15 12.47 2.12
CA GLY A 97 -6.49 13.69 2.58
C GLY A 97 -5.86 14.50 1.44
N ILE A 98 -5.14 13.82 0.54
CA ILE A 98 -4.54 14.47 -0.65
C ILE A 98 -5.63 15.06 -1.53
N LEU A 99 -6.72 14.32 -1.79
CA LEU A 99 -7.80 14.76 -2.64
C LEU A 99 -8.53 15.99 -2.05
N LEU A 100 -8.75 16.00 -0.73
CA LEU A 100 -9.33 17.14 -0.02
C LEU A 100 -8.43 18.39 -0.09
N LEU A 101 -7.11 18.21 -0.02
CA LEU A 101 -6.14 19.29 -0.15
C LEU A 101 -6.20 19.93 -1.55
N PHE A 102 -6.34 19.13 -2.61
CA PHE A 102 -6.56 19.63 -3.97
C PHE A 102 -7.87 20.41 -4.12
N VAL A 103 -8.95 19.96 -3.48
CA VAL A 103 -10.24 20.68 -3.49
C VAL A 103 -10.11 22.04 -2.79
N LEU A 104 -9.43 22.10 -1.64
CA LEU A 104 -9.20 23.37 -0.93
C LEU A 104 -8.31 24.32 -1.73
N LEU A 105 -7.25 23.82 -2.36
CA LEU A 105 -6.38 24.62 -3.22
C LEU A 105 -7.15 25.21 -4.40
N THR A 106 -7.91 24.39 -5.13
CA THR A 106 -8.71 24.87 -6.26
C THR A 106 -9.78 25.87 -5.83
N ALA A 107 -10.48 25.62 -4.72
CA ALA A 107 -11.46 26.55 -4.17
C ALA A 107 -10.83 27.88 -3.76
N SER A 108 -9.65 27.86 -3.12
CA SER A 108 -8.92 29.08 -2.74
C SER A 108 -8.48 29.90 -3.96
N ILE A 109 -7.95 29.25 -5.00
CA ILE A 109 -7.56 29.92 -6.26
C ILE A 109 -8.77 30.58 -6.91
N VAL A 110 -9.89 29.87 -7.03
CA VAL A 110 -11.14 30.41 -7.60
C VAL A 110 -11.64 31.58 -6.78
N CYS A 111 -11.65 31.47 -5.43
CA CYS A 111 -12.07 32.54 -4.55
C CYS A 111 -11.15 33.77 -4.67
N CYS A 112 -9.83 33.59 -4.74
CA CYS A 112 -8.87 34.66 -4.97
C CYS A 112 -9.10 35.36 -6.32
N VAL A 113 -9.38 34.61 -7.40
CA VAL A 113 -9.68 35.17 -8.73
C VAL A 113 -10.98 35.97 -8.71
N LEU A 114 -12.04 35.43 -8.10
CA LEU A 114 -13.34 36.12 -7.97
C LEU A 114 -13.23 37.38 -7.12
N GLN A 115 -12.50 37.35 -6.01
CA GLN A 115 -12.26 38.53 -5.18
C GLN A 115 -11.40 39.58 -5.89
N ARG A 116 -10.37 39.17 -6.66
CA ARG A 116 -9.60 40.09 -7.52
C ARG A 116 -10.47 40.74 -8.58
N LYS A 117 -11.38 39.97 -9.19
CA LYS A 117 -12.32 40.48 -10.20
C LYS A 117 -13.27 41.51 -9.58
N ARG A 118 -13.89 41.19 -8.43
CA ARG A 118 -14.72 42.14 -7.67
C ARG A 118 -13.97 43.42 -7.27
N ARG A 119 -12.73 43.33 -6.79
CA ARG A 119 -11.95 44.54 -6.42
C ARG A 119 -11.68 45.48 -7.59
N ARG A 120 -11.59 44.98 -8.83
CA ARG A 120 -11.41 45.83 -10.02
C ARG A 120 -12.67 46.62 -10.38
N GLU A 121 -13.85 46.13 -10.01
CA GLU A 121 -15.13 46.80 -10.28
C GLU A 121 -15.37 48.00 -9.35
N TYR A 122 -14.87 47.98 -8.11
CA TYR A 122 -15.02 49.10 -7.16
C TYR A 122 -14.08 50.30 -7.42
N THR A 123 -13.04 50.14 -8.26
CA THR A 123 -12.11 51.23 -8.59
C THR A 123 -12.56 52.11 -9.76
N VAL A 124 -13.71 51.83 -10.39
CA VAL A 124 -14.19 52.59 -11.58
C VAL A 124 -15.35 53.55 -11.25
N GLY A 125 -15.73 53.69 -9.98
CA GLY A 125 -17.00 54.34 -9.59
C GLY A 125 -16.92 55.64 -8.77
N ARG A 126 -15.83 56.41 -8.82
CA ARG A 126 -15.80 57.77 -8.21
C ARG A 126 -15.23 58.80 -9.19
N VAL A 127 -15.95 59.06 -10.27
CA VAL A 127 -15.85 60.36 -10.96
C VAL A 127 -16.79 61.32 -10.25
N ASN A 128 -16.21 62.16 -9.41
CA ASN A 128 -16.92 63.19 -8.65
C ASN A 128 -17.26 64.33 -9.62
N TYR A 129 -18.47 64.31 -10.18
CA TYR A 129 -19.02 65.47 -10.88
C TYR A 129 -19.54 66.46 -9.84
N ASN A 130 -18.73 67.44 -9.47
CA ASN A 130 -19.26 68.71 -8.99
C ASN A 130 -18.34 69.85 -9.41
N THR A 131 -18.49 70.25 -10.67
CA THR A 131 -18.02 71.52 -11.23
C THR A 131 -19.27 72.36 -11.53
N ARG A 132 -19.29 73.59 -11.01
CA ARG A 132 -20.27 74.68 -11.23
C ARG A 132 -21.64 74.50 -10.56
N MET A 133 -21.91 75.30 -9.53
CA MET A 133 -22.41 76.69 -9.66
C MET A 133 -22.07 77.47 -8.40
#